data_AF-A0A1B0CQF9-F1
#
_entry.id   AF-A0A1B0CQF9-F1
#
_cell.length_a   1.000
_cell.length_b   1.000
_cell.length_c   1.000
_cell.angle_alpha   90.00
_cell.angle_beta   90.00
_cell.angle_gamma   90.00
#
_symmetry.space_group_name_H-M   'P 1'
#
loop_
_entity.id
_entity.type
_entity.pdbx_description
1 polymer ?
#
loop_
_entity_poly.entity_id
_entity_poly.type
_entity_poly.pdbx_seq_one_letter_code
_entity_poly.pdbx_strand_id
1 'polypeptide(L)'
;MLNSSQKPRLDGRIVGGYVINIEDTPYQLSLQRSNWHICGASLISESFVLTAAHCTFGSSANSFTVRTQTSFHGRGGVVVGVKRIIQHPKFDYSTIDYDFSILELAAPVEFNEKLQPIRLPEQDEDVEDGTPLLVTGWGNTQNVQESREQLRSCHCAQEQ
;
A
#
# COMPACT_ATOMS: atom_id res chain seq x y z
N MET A 1 28.66 -29.42 -15.20
CA MET A 1 27.28 -29.88 -14.93
C MET A 1 26.93 -29.48 -13.51
N LEU A 2 25.91 -28.61 -13.44
CA LEU A 2 25.06 -28.13 -12.34
C LEU A 2 25.59 -28.10 -10.89
N ASN A 3 25.73 -26.84 -10.45
CA ASN A 3 26.00 -26.30 -9.13
C ASN A 3 24.86 -26.62 -8.16
N SER A 4 25.20 -27.15 -6.97
CA SER A 4 24.25 -27.61 -5.97
C SER A 4 23.72 -26.46 -5.11
N SER A 5 22.41 -26.27 -5.20
CA SER A 5 21.51 -26.01 -4.08
C SER A 5 21.77 -24.74 -3.26
N GLN A 6 21.27 -23.61 -3.76
CA GLN A 6 20.92 -22.49 -2.88
C GLN A 6 19.80 -22.93 -1.94
N LYS A 7 20.14 -23.11 -0.66
CA LYS A 7 19.15 -23.27 0.41
C LYS A 7 18.39 -21.96 0.60
N PRO A 8 17.06 -21.99 0.77
CA PRO A 8 16.32 -20.81 1.20
C PRO A 8 16.87 -20.34 2.54
N ARG A 9 17.15 -19.03 2.67
CA ARG A 9 17.52 -18.46 3.97
C ARG A 9 16.25 -18.39 4.82
N LEU A 10 16.21 -19.19 5.89
CA LEU A 10 15.16 -19.25 6.89
C LEU A 10 15.54 -18.35 8.08
N ASP A 11 15.73 -17.05 7.87
CA ASP A 11 16.01 -16.09 8.96
C ASP A 11 14.86 -15.10 9.25
N GLY A 12 13.65 -15.38 8.78
CA GLY A 12 12.40 -14.86 9.38
C GLY A 12 12.29 -13.34 9.45
N ARG A 13 13.00 -12.61 8.59
CA ARG A 13 12.93 -11.14 8.50
C ARG A 13 12.90 -10.75 7.03
N ILE A 14 11.73 -10.73 6.40
CA ILE A 14 11.63 -10.08 5.09
C ILE A 14 11.56 -8.58 5.32
N VAL A 15 12.75 -8.01 5.51
CA VAL A 15 12.99 -6.58 5.50
C VAL A 15 13.90 -6.35 4.30
N GLY A 16 13.35 -5.73 3.25
CA GLY A 16 14.08 -5.46 2.01
C GLY A 16 13.35 -5.91 0.75
N GLY A 17 12.57 -6.99 0.73
CA GLY A 17 11.77 -7.39 -0.45
C GLY A 17 12.53 -7.35 -1.80
N TYR A 18 11.80 -7.25 -2.91
CA TYR A 18 12.36 -7.03 -4.25
C TYR A 18 11.60 -5.93 -4.99
N VAL A 19 12.29 -5.24 -5.91
CA VAL A 19 11.69 -4.16 -6.72
C VAL A 19 10.67 -4.75 -7.69
N ILE A 20 9.51 -4.07 -7.81
CA ILE A 20 8.44 -4.42 -8.75
C ILE A 20 8.02 -3.22 -9.60
N ASN A 21 7.25 -3.49 -10.65
CA ASN A 21 6.60 -2.47 -11.44
C ASN A 21 5.17 -2.23 -10.95
N ILE A 22 4.63 -1.04 -11.23
CA ILE A 22 3.26 -0.71 -10.79
C ILE A 22 2.22 -1.58 -11.50
N GLU A 23 2.50 -2.04 -12.71
CA GLU A 23 1.69 -2.98 -13.48
C GLU A 23 1.49 -4.33 -12.76
N ASP A 24 2.42 -4.72 -11.87
CA ASP A 24 2.31 -5.95 -11.08
C ASP A 24 1.33 -5.80 -9.90
N THR A 25 1.11 -4.56 -9.43
CA THR A 25 0.18 -4.22 -8.34
C THR A 25 -0.53 -2.89 -8.62
N PRO A 26 -1.40 -2.84 -9.64
CA PRO A 26 -1.97 -1.59 -10.16
C PRO A 26 -2.93 -0.90 -9.18
N TYR A 27 -3.24 -1.53 -8.06
CA TYR A 27 -4.00 -0.96 -6.95
C TYR A 27 -3.13 -0.21 -5.94
N GLN A 28 -1.80 -0.36 -5.97
CA GLN A 28 -0.90 0.22 -4.96
C GLN A 28 -0.71 1.72 -5.18
N LEU A 29 -1.03 2.52 -4.16
CA LEU A 29 -0.97 3.97 -4.21
C LEU A 29 -0.06 4.53 -3.11
N SER A 30 0.51 5.70 -3.37
CA SER A 30 1.28 6.46 -2.40
C SER A 30 0.42 7.59 -1.84
N LEU A 31 0.05 7.50 -0.56
CA LEU A 31 -0.58 8.60 0.16
C LEU A 31 0.49 9.64 0.48
N GLN A 32 0.26 10.88 0.07
CA GLN A 32 1.19 11.97 0.23
C GLN A 32 0.64 13.09 1.10
N ARG A 33 1.51 13.72 1.89
CA ARG A 33 1.25 14.97 2.61
C ARG A 33 2.34 15.97 2.25
N SER A 34 1.98 17.17 1.81
CA SER A 34 2.93 18.18 1.33
C SER A 34 3.92 17.63 0.28
N ASN A 35 3.43 16.80 -0.66
CA ASN A 35 4.20 16.10 -1.70
C ASN A 35 5.19 15.02 -1.20
N TRP A 36 5.21 14.71 0.10
CA TRP A 36 6.01 13.64 0.68
C TRP A 36 5.18 12.38 0.87
N HIS A 37 5.74 11.23 0.51
CA HIS A 37 5.15 9.93 0.84
C HIS A 37 5.09 9.77 2.36
N ILE A 38 3.90 9.39 2.87
CA ILE A 38 3.70 9.12 4.30
C ILE A 38 3.23 7.69 4.57
N CYS A 39 2.39 7.14 3.69
CA CYS A 39 1.78 5.82 3.87
C CYS A 39 1.46 5.18 2.51
N GLY A 40 1.26 3.87 2.53
CA GLY A 40 0.61 3.14 1.46
C GLY A 40 -0.91 3.36 1.44
N ALA A 41 -1.50 3.08 0.30
CA ALA A 41 -2.94 3.11 0.09
C ALA A 41 -3.32 2.13 -1.04
N SER A 42 -4.58 1.71 -1.09
CA SER A 42 -5.09 0.79 -2.10
C SER A 42 -6.30 1.38 -2.81
N LEU A 43 -6.30 1.37 -4.15
CA LEU A 43 -7.48 1.74 -4.92
C LEU A 43 -8.55 0.65 -4.76
N ILE A 44 -9.77 1.03 -4.40
CA ILE A 44 -10.89 0.08 -4.25
C ILE A 44 -12.06 0.38 -5.22
N SER A 45 -12.06 1.56 -5.84
CA SER A 45 -12.96 1.94 -6.95
C SER A 45 -12.41 3.18 -7.65
N GLU A 46 -13.11 3.69 -8.67
CA GLU A 46 -12.76 4.91 -9.39
C GLU A 46 -12.64 6.13 -8.46
N SER A 47 -13.38 6.17 -7.35
CA SER A 47 -13.45 7.34 -6.47
C SER A 47 -12.99 7.08 -5.04
N PHE A 48 -12.69 5.84 -4.67
CA PHE A 48 -12.38 5.47 -3.28
C PHE A 48 -11.05 4.76 -3.14
N VAL A 49 -10.34 5.14 -2.09
CA VAL A 49 -9.04 4.61 -1.70
C VAL A 49 -9.09 4.17 -0.24
N LEU A 50 -8.57 2.98 0.04
CA LEU A 50 -8.39 2.44 1.39
C LEU A 50 -6.99 2.77 1.91
N THR A 51 -6.87 3.19 3.16
CA THR A 51 -5.60 3.40 3.85
C THR A 51 -5.78 3.19 5.35
N ALA A 52 -4.71 3.31 6.14
CA ALA A 52 -4.78 3.19 7.58
C ALA A 52 -5.35 4.48 8.21
N ALA A 53 -6.08 4.32 9.31
CA ALA A 53 -6.65 5.44 10.06
C ALA A 53 -5.57 6.35 10.62
N HIS A 54 -4.53 5.78 11.23
CA HIS A 54 -3.46 6.53 11.88
C HIS A 54 -2.72 7.46 10.91
N CYS A 55 -2.71 7.15 9.60
CA CYS A 55 -2.10 7.97 8.56
C CYS A 55 -2.84 9.30 8.34
N THR A 56 -4.14 9.33 8.64
CA THR A 56 -5.05 10.45 8.30
C THR A 56 -5.70 11.10 9.52
N PHE A 57 -5.56 10.48 10.70
CA PHE A 57 -6.13 10.96 11.95
C PHE A 57 -5.76 12.41 12.26
N GLY A 58 -6.76 13.20 12.67
CA GLY A 58 -6.60 14.62 13.03
C GLY A 58 -6.21 15.55 11.88
N SER A 59 -6.17 15.07 10.64
CA SER A 59 -5.78 15.85 9.46
C SER A 59 -6.97 16.19 8.56
N SER A 60 -6.87 17.28 7.80
CA SER A 60 -7.88 17.70 6.84
C SER A 60 -7.65 17.06 5.47
N ALA A 61 -8.72 16.81 4.70
CA ALA A 61 -8.64 16.19 3.37
C ALA A 61 -7.68 16.93 2.41
N ASN A 62 -7.71 18.27 2.43
CA ASN A 62 -6.83 19.11 1.60
C ASN A 62 -5.33 19.01 1.94
N SER A 63 -4.97 18.35 3.05
CA SER A 63 -3.57 18.04 3.39
C SER A 63 -3.02 16.88 2.57
N PHE A 64 -3.88 16.10 1.91
CA PHE A 64 -3.50 14.85 1.26
C PHE A 64 -3.71 14.87 -0.25
N THR A 65 -2.78 14.20 -0.92
CA THR A 65 -2.92 13.75 -2.30
C THR A 65 -2.56 12.27 -2.39
N VAL A 66 -3.02 11.62 -3.45
CA VAL A 66 -2.68 10.22 -3.73
C VAL A 66 -1.96 10.17 -5.07
N ARG A 67 -0.76 9.59 -5.09
CA ARG A 67 0.00 9.33 -6.32
C ARG A 67 -0.27 7.92 -6.83
N THR A 68 -0.63 7.82 -8.10
CA THR A 68 -1.06 6.60 -8.78
C THR A 68 -0.21 6.33 -10.03
N GLN A 69 -0.31 5.14 -10.64
CA GLN A 69 0.26 4.84 -11.96
C GLN A 69 1.80 4.95 -12.07
N THR A 70 2.52 4.76 -10.98
CA THR A 70 3.99 4.82 -10.97
C THR A 70 4.58 3.91 -9.91
N SER A 71 5.71 3.28 -10.24
CA SER A 71 6.51 2.55 -9.26
C SER A 71 7.27 3.49 -8.32
N PHE A 72 7.26 4.81 -8.54
CA PHE A 72 8.05 5.76 -7.74
C PHE A 72 7.17 6.67 -6.90
N HIS A 73 7.34 6.67 -5.59
CA HIS A 73 6.52 7.50 -4.71
C HIS A 73 6.80 9.02 -4.86
N GLY A 74 7.93 9.41 -5.45
CA GLY A 74 8.36 10.81 -5.58
C GLY A 74 8.32 11.39 -7.00
N ARG A 75 8.04 10.58 -8.04
CA ARG A 75 8.06 11.03 -9.45
C ARG A 75 7.18 10.19 -10.36
N GLY A 76 6.84 10.74 -11.52
CA GLY A 76 5.96 10.07 -12.50
C GLY A 76 4.53 9.87 -12.00
N GLY A 77 3.72 9.17 -12.78
CA GLY A 77 2.34 8.87 -12.42
C GLY A 77 1.42 10.10 -12.42
N VAL A 78 0.27 9.95 -11.77
CA VAL A 78 -0.76 11.00 -11.64
C VAL A 78 -0.98 11.29 -10.17
N VAL A 79 -1.17 12.56 -9.82
CA VAL A 79 -1.46 13.00 -8.45
C VAL A 79 -2.90 13.48 -8.39
N VAL A 80 -3.69 12.85 -7.52
CA VAL A 80 -5.11 13.15 -7.35
C VAL A 80 -5.32 13.70 -5.94
N GLY A 81 -6.09 14.78 -5.82
CA GLY A 81 -6.45 15.34 -4.51
C GLY A 81 -7.43 14.47 -3.75
N VAL A 82 -7.51 14.65 -2.42
CA VAL A 82 -8.53 14.01 -1.58
C VAL A 82 -9.66 15.01 -1.30
N LYS A 83 -10.90 14.61 -1.56
CA LYS A 83 -12.11 15.40 -1.31
C LYS A 83 -12.57 15.26 0.14
N ARG A 84 -12.59 14.02 0.64
CA ARG A 84 -13.13 13.68 1.96
C ARG A 84 -12.36 12.51 2.56
N ILE A 85 -12.14 12.59 3.87
CA ILE A 85 -11.64 11.48 4.70
C ILE A 85 -12.85 10.89 5.43
N ILE A 86 -13.03 9.58 5.32
CA ILE A 86 -14.08 8.83 6.00
C ILE A 86 -13.37 7.91 6.99
N GLN A 87 -13.15 8.44 8.18
CA GLN A 87 -12.50 7.74 9.27
C GLN A 87 -13.44 6.67 9.83
N HIS A 88 -12.92 5.48 10.15
CA HIS A 88 -13.73 4.50 10.87
C HIS A 88 -14.20 5.09 12.22
N PRO A 89 -15.51 5.05 12.55
CA PRO A 89 -16.07 5.75 13.70
C PRO A 89 -15.60 5.21 15.06
N LYS A 90 -15.04 3.99 15.08
CA LYS A 90 -14.49 3.35 16.28
C LYS A 90 -12.96 3.35 16.32
N PHE A 91 -12.29 4.03 15.39
CA PHE A 91 -10.84 4.09 15.44
C PHE A 91 -10.35 4.71 16.74
N ASP A 92 -9.44 4.03 17.43
CA ASP A 92 -8.77 4.52 18.62
C ASP A 92 -7.26 4.61 18.37
N TYR A 93 -6.71 5.83 18.44
CA TYR A 93 -5.30 6.09 18.17
C TYR A 93 -4.37 5.48 19.25
N SER A 94 -4.89 5.21 20.45
CA SER A 94 -4.10 4.66 21.56
C SER A 94 -3.98 3.14 21.48
N THR A 95 -5.02 2.46 20.99
CA THR A 95 -5.02 0.99 20.85
C THR A 95 -4.73 0.51 19.43
N ILE A 96 -4.88 1.38 18.43
CA ILE A 96 -4.82 1.06 17.00
C ILE A 96 -5.99 0.12 16.57
N ASP A 97 -7.04 0.01 17.38
CA ASP A 97 -8.24 -0.71 17.00
C ASP A 97 -8.96 0.01 15.85
N TYR A 98 -9.46 -0.77 14.90
CA TYR A 98 -10.13 -0.29 13.69
C TYR A 98 -9.30 0.71 12.87
N ASP A 99 -8.02 0.41 12.66
CA ASP A 99 -7.05 1.23 11.95
C ASP A 99 -7.25 1.25 10.41
N PHE A 100 -8.40 1.73 9.96
CA PHE A 100 -8.66 1.98 8.56
C PHE A 100 -9.46 3.26 8.31
N SER A 101 -9.25 3.83 7.12
CA SER A 101 -9.89 5.04 6.63
C SER A 101 -10.13 4.92 5.13
N ILE A 102 -11.27 5.43 4.67
CA ILE A 102 -11.59 5.52 3.25
C ILE A 102 -11.44 6.97 2.81
N LEU A 103 -10.71 7.18 1.72
CA LEU A 103 -10.53 8.49 1.10
C LEU A 103 -11.40 8.56 -0.15
N GLU A 104 -12.23 9.60 -0.24
CA GLU A 104 -12.92 9.97 -1.48
C GLU A 104 -12.01 10.89 -2.29
N LEU A 105 -11.73 10.53 -3.54
CA LEU A 105 -10.89 11.31 -4.44
C LEU A 105 -11.61 12.59 -4.91
N ALA A 106 -10.84 13.63 -5.20
CA ALA A 106 -11.34 14.90 -5.74
C ALA A 106 -11.94 14.76 -7.14
N ALA A 107 -11.47 13.78 -7.91
CA ALA A 107 -12.02 13.38 -9.19
C ALA A 107 -11.89 11.85 -9.32
N PRO A 108 -12.86 11.18 -9.99
CA PRO A 108 -12.72 9.77 -10.30
C PRO A 108 -11.51 9.53 -11.20
N VAL A 109 -10.86 8.38 -11.04
CA VAL A 109 -9.77 7.94 -11.90
C VAL A 109 -10.26 7.06 -13.04
N GLU A 110 -9.56 7.08 -14.15
CA GLU A 110 -9.77 6.15 -15.26
C GLU A 110 -8.83 4.95 -15.13
N PHE A 111 -9.38 3.76 -15.29
CA PHE A 111 -8.63 2.51 -15.17
C PHE A 111 -7.78 2.24 -16.42
N ASN A 112 -6.58 1.70 -16.19
CA ASN A 112 -5.65 1.27 -17.23
C ASN A 112 -4.69 0.20 -16.69
N GLU A 113 -3.68 -0.21 -17.47
CA GLU A 113 -2.71 -1.24 -17.08
C GLU A 113 -1.92 -0.92 -15.81
N LYS A 114 -1.82 0.37 -15.43
CA LYS A 114 -1.09 0.87 -14.25
C LYS A 114 -2.02 1.32 -13.13
N LEU A 115 -3.34 1.18 -13.29
CA LEU A 115 -4.33 1.59 -12.30
C LEU A 115 -5.60 0.74 -12.40
N GLN A 116 -5.78 -0.15 -11.44
CA GLN A 116 -6.96 -1.01 -11.30
C GLN A 116 -7.30 -1.14 -9.82
N PRO A 117 -8.59 -1.30 -9.46
CA PRO A 117 -8.96 -1.51 -8.07
C PRO A 117 -8.59 -2.93 -7.61
N ILE A 118 -8.33 -3.08 -6.31
CA ILE A 118 -8.25 -4.39 -5.66
C ILE A 118 -9.65 -4.82 -5.17
N ARG A 119 -9.95 -6.13 -5.23
CA ARG A 119 -11.16 -6.70 -4.63
C ARG A 119 -11.05 -6.61 -3.11
N LEU A 120 -12.12 -6.18 -2.45
CA LEU A 120 -12.27 -6.37 -1.01
C LEU A 120 -12.70 -7.81 -0.71
N PRO A 121 -12.30 -8.39 0.43
CA PRO A 121 -12.83 -9.67 0.86
C PRO A 121 -14.33 -9.57 1.10
N GLU A 122 -15.01 -10.70 0.98
CA GLU A 122 -16.38 -10.85 1.46
C GLU A 122 -16.43 -10.73 2.98
N GLN A 123 -17.62 -10.41 3.50
CA GLN A 123 -17.81 -10.33 4.94
C GLN A 123 -17.57 -11.72 5.54
N ASP A 124 -16.72 -11.76 6.58
CA ASP A 124 -16.34 -13.00 7.28
C ASP A 124 -15.63 -14.02 6.36
N GLU A 125 -15.01 -13.56 5.27
CA GLU A 125 -14.11 -14.38 4.44
C GLU A 125 -12.79 -14.64 5.20
N ASP A 126 -12.60 -15.89 5.60
CA ASP A 126 -11.37 -16.35 6.23
C ASP A 126 -10.25 -16.60 5.21
N VAL A 127 -9.02 -16.28 5.61
CA VAL A 127 -7.80 -16.62 4.86
C VAL A 127 -7.11 -17.78 5.59
N GLU A 128 -6.91 -18.89 4.90
CA GLU A 128 -6.28 -20.08 5.48
C GLU A 128 -4.83 -19.81 5.91
N ASP A 129 -4.41 -20.40 7.02
CA ASP A 129 -3.04 -20.31 7.52
C ASP A 129 -2.03 -20.78 6.48
N GLY A 130 -0.90 -20.07 6.40
CA GLY A 130 0.13 -20.36 5.41
C GLY A 130 -0.23 -19.96 3.97
N THR A 131 -1.40 -19.34 3.73
CA THR A 131 -1.71 -18.72 2.44
C THR A 131 -0.59 -17.73 2.10
N PRO A 132 0.06 -17.86 0.92
CA PRO A 132 1.05 -16.90 0.48
C PRO A 132 0.39 -15.53 0.25
N LEU A 133 0.86 -14.53 0.97
CA LEU A 133 0.42 -13.15 0.85
C LEU A 133 1.49 -12.30 0.17
N LEU A 134 1.04 -11.27 -0.54
CA LEU A 134 1.88 -10.27 -1.18
C LEU A 134 1.67 -8.92 -0.49
N VAL A 135 2.75 -8.31 0.00
CA VAL A 135 2.72 -6.97 0.58
C VAL A 135 3.62 -6.07 -0.26
N THR A 136 3.11 -4.91 -0.67
CA THR A 136 3.88 -3.95 -1.46
C THR A 136 3.90 -2.57 -0.83
N GLY A 137 4.95 -1.80 -1.13
CA GLY A 137 5.06 -0.42 -0.64
C GLY A 137 6.45 0.19 -0.79
N TRP A 138 6.59 1.39 -0.21
CA TRP A 138 7.81 2.20 -0.21
C TRP A 138 8.38 2.40 1.22
N GLY A 139 8.04 1.47 2.11
CA GLY A 139 8.44 1.52 3.51
C GLY A 139 9.95 1.37 3.74
N ASN A 140 10.37 1.53 5.00
CA ASN A 140 11.78 1.41 5.37
C ASN A 140 12.27 -0.04 5.19
N THR A 141 13.27 -0.22 4.34
CA THR A 141 13.94 -1.51 4.06
C THR A 141 14.96 -1.90 5.13
N GLN A 142 15.17 -1.08 6.17
CA GLN A 142 16.26 -1.20 7.17
C GLN A 142 17.66 -1.43 6.56
N ASN A 143 17.80 -1.12 5.27
CA ASN A 143 18.99 -1.31 4.47
C ASN A 143 19.19 -0.04 3.65
N VAL A 144 20.21 0.74 4.01
CA VAL A 144 20.47 2.05 3.40
C VAL A 144 20.95 1.95 1.95
N GLN A 145 21.39 0.76 1.50
CA GLN A 145 21.75 0.51 0.11
C GLN A 145 20.51 0.23 -0.76
N GLU A 146 19.37 -0.09 -0.17
CA GLU A 146 18.14 -0.35 -0.90
C GLU A 146 17.32 0.93 -1.06
N SER A 147 17.02 1.27 -2.31
CA SER A 147 16.17 2.42 -2.61
C SER A 147 14.77 2.21 -2.05
N ARG A 148 14.30 3.22 -1.32
CA ARG A 148 12.90 3.37 -0.86
C ARG A 148 12.06 4.13 -1.88
N GLU A 149 12.68 4.69 -2.92
CA GLU A 149 11.97 5.48 -3.93
C GLU A 149 11.10 4.63 -4.84
N GLN A 150 11.56 3.42 -5.15
CA GLN A 150 10.90 2.49 -6.05
C GLN A 150 10.09 1.46 -5.26
N LEU A 151 8.94 1.06 -5.82
CA LEU A 151 7.99 0.14 -5.23
C LEU A 151 8.64 -1.23 -5.04
N ARG A 152 8.42 -1.80 -3.87
CA ARG A 152 8.96 -3.11 -3.50
C ARG A 152 7.84 -4.02 -3.07
N SER A 153 8.09 -5.32 -3.20
CA SER A 153 7.20 -6.39 -2.78
C SER A 153 7.92 -7.35 -1.84
N CYS A 154 7.20 -7.90 -0.88
CA CYS A 154 7.59 -9.06 -0.11
C CYS A 154 6.47 -10.10 -0.09
N HIS A 155 6.87 -11.37 -0.08
CA HIS A 155 5.96 -12.46 0.24
C HIS A 155 5.98 -12.70 1.74
N CYS A 156 4.80 -12.81 2.32
CA CYS A 156 4.60 -13.19 3.72
C CYS A 156 3.72 -14.44 3.75
N ALA A 157 3.86 -15.24 4.81
CA ALA A 157 2.87 -16.25 5.16
C ALA A 157 2.08 -15.72 6.35
N GLN A 158 0.77 -15.91 6.36
CA GLN A 158 -0.05 -15.60 7.53
C GLN A 158 0.30 -16.61 8.63
N GLU A 159 0.82 -16.13 9.76
CA GLU A 159 1.06 -16.89 11.00
C GLU A 159 0.06 -16.41 12.07
N GLN A 160 -0.51 -17.33 12.86
CA GLN A 160 -1.40 -17.02 13.99
C GLN A 160 -0.65 -16.37 15.16
#